data_AF-A0A2D6X6G0-F1
#
_entry.id   AF-A0A2D6X6G0-F1
#
_cell.length_a   1.000
_cell.length_b   1.000
_cell.length_c   1.000
_cell.angle_alpha   90.00
_cell.angle_beta   90.00
_cell.angle_gamma   90.00
#
_symmetry.space_group_name_H-M   'P 1'
#
loop_
_entity.id
_entity.type
_entity.pdbx_description
1 polymer ?
#
loop_
_entity_poly.entity_id
_entity_poly.type
_entity_poly.pdbx_seq_one_letter_code
_entity_poly.pdbx_strand_id
1 'polypeptide(L)' 'MSKKKEKPTGIAVLYERAWNKTVQELPNWKKKIMINNWPYDDDGDARIANEVAKDAAKRAEVKEQKMLSGVNN' A
#
# COMPACT_ATOMS: atom_id res chain seq x y z
N MET A 1 18.50 -5.98 -29.61
CA MET A 1 18.66 -5.20 -28.36
C MET A 1 17.45 -5.42 -27.47
N SER A 2 17.58 -6.14 -26.36
CA SER A 2 16.49 -6.26 -25.38
C SER A 2 16.26 -4.89 -24.74
N LYS A 3 15.07 -4.30 -24.95
CA LYS A 3 14.66 -3.14 -24.16
C LYS A 3 14.70 -3.56 -22.69
N LYS A 4 15.61 -2.98 -21.90
CA LYS A 4 15.57 -3.09 -20.43
C LYS A 4 14.19 -2.58 -20.03
N LYS A 5 13.33 -3.44 -19.47
CA LYS A 5 12.07 -2.99 -18.88
C LYS A 5 12.45 -2.01 -17.78
N GLU A 6 12.14 -0.73 -17.95
CA GLU A 6 12.25 0.23 -16.87
C GLU A 6 11.44 -0.31 -15.70
N LYS A 7 12.05 -0.30 -14.51
CA LYS A 7 11.31 -0.68 -13.30
C LYS A 7 10.11 0.25 -13.21
N PRO A 8 8.91 -0.27 -12.90
CA PRO A 8 7.77 0.61 -12.74
C PRO A 8 8.11 1.64 -11.64
N THR A 9 7.85 2.91 -11.95
CA THR A 9 8.12 4.08 -11.09
C THR A 9 6.81 4.85 -10.84
N GLY A 10 6.84 5.79 -9.91
CA GLY A 10 5.69 6.63 -9.55
C GLY A 10 4.87 6.14 -8.36
N ILE A 11 3.87 6.93 -7.97
CA ILE A 11 3.06 6.75 -6.76
C ILE A 11 2.40 5.37 -6.65
N ALA A 12 1.95 4.79 -7.77
CA ALA A 12 1.29 3.48 -7.77
C ALA A 12 2.19 2.37 -7.20
N VAL A 13 3.49 2.38 -7.54
CA VAL A 13 4.46 1.41 -7.04
C VAL A 13 4.82 1.67 -5.58
N LEU A 14 4.83 2.94 -5.16
CA LEU A 14 5.02 3.30 -3.75
C LEU A 14 3.82 2.84 -2.92
N TYR A 15 2.61 2.99 -3.45
CA TYR A 15 1.38 2.49 -2.85
C TYR A 15 1.40 0.97 -2.73
N GLU A 16 1.67 0.23 -3.80
CA GLU A 16 1.75 -1.24 -3.76
C GLU A 16 2.75 -1.72 -2.69
N ARG A 17 3.93 -1.10 -2.62
CA ARG A 17 4.95 -1.42 -1.61
C ARG A 17 4.48 -1.07 -0.20
N ALA A 18 3.84 0.08 -0.02
CA ALA A 18 3.30 0.50 1.27
C ALA A 18 2.18 -0.44 1.73
N TRP A 19 1.26 -0.79 0.83
CA TRP A 19 0.18 -1.75 1.05
C TRP A 19 0.73 -3.10 1.50
N ASN A 20 1.64 -3.69 0.73
CA ASN A 20 2.23 -4.98 1.07
C ASN A 20 2.90 -4.96 2.44
N LYS A 21 3.64 -3.90 2.77
CA LYS A 21 4.27 -3.75 4.07
C LYS A 21 3.24 -3.62 5.19
N THR A 22 2.27 -2.72 5.04
CA THR A 22 1.21 -2.50 6.03
C THR A 22 0.45 -3.81 6.28
N VAL A 23 0.01 -4.51 5.24
CA VAL A 23 -0.70 -5.80 5.38
C VAL A 23 0.18 -6.87 6.03
N GLN A 24 1.48 -6.95 5.70
CA GLN A 24 2.40 -7.91 6.32
C GLN A 24 2.58 -7.69 7.83
N GLU A 25 2.49 -6.44 8.31
CA GLU A 25 2.64 -6.08 9.73
C GLU A 25 1.35 -6.30 10.55
N LEU A 26 0.20 -6.51 9.89
CA LEU A 26 -1.07 -6.74 10.58
C LEU A 26 -1.15 -8.11 11.30
N PRO A 27 -1.96 -8.21 12.38
CA PRO A 27 -2.28 -9.50 12.98
C PRO A 27 -3.06 -10.39 11.99
N ASN A 28 -2.92 -11.71 12.15
CA ASN A 28 -3.47 -12.71 11.22
C ASN A 28 -4.97 -12.55 10.95
N TRP A 29 -5.77 -12.15 11.95
CA TRP A 29 -7.21 -11.95 11.77
C TRP A 29 -7.51 -10.77 10.83
N LYS A 30 -6.79 -9.64 10.94
CA LYS A 30 -6.93 -8.51 10.01
C LYS A 30 -6.44 -8.86 8.61
N LYS A 31 -5.35 -9.62 8.49
CA LYS A 31 -4.85 -10.11 7.19
C LYS A 31 -5.91 -10.92 6.44
N LYS A 32 -6.67 -11.77 7.14
CA LYS A 32 -7.76 -12.53 6.52
C LYS A 32 -8.83 -11.63 5.92
N ILE A 33 -9.20 -10.55 6.61
CA ILE A 33 -10.14 -9.54 6.08
C ILE A 33 -9.57 -8.91 4.81
N MET A 34 -8.30 -8.49 4.82
CA MET A 34 -7.68 -7.79 3.67
C MET A 34 -7.50 -8.67 2.43
N ILE A 35 -7.26 -9.97 2.61
CA ILE A 35 -6.93 -10.88 1.49
C ILE A 35 -8.18 -11.59 0.96
N ASN A 36 -9.15 -11.92 1.83
CA ASN A 36 -10.24 -12.84 1.49
C ASN A 36 -11.65 -12.24 1.50
N ASN A 37 -11.87 -11.05 2.10
CA ASN A 37 -13.22 -10.50 2.28
C ASN A 37 -13.58 -9.41 1.26
N TRP A 38 -13.14 -9.49 0.01
CA TRP A 38 -13.66 -8.59 -1.03
C TRP A 38 -14.68 -9.31 -1.93
N PRO A 39 -15.93 -8.83 -2.05
CA PRO A 39 -16.54 -7.67 -1.39
C PRO A 39 -16.80 -7.89 0.11
N TYR A 40 -16.84 -6.80 0.89
CA TYR A 40 -17.04 -6.87 2.34
C TYR A 40 -18.52 -7.07 2.68
N ASP A 41 -18.85 -8.16 3.38
CA ASP A 41 -20.22 -8.45 3.84
C ASP A 41 -20.60 -7.70 5.13
N ASP A 42 -19.61 -7.16 5.85
CA ASP A 42 -19.79 -6.42 7.10
C ASP A 42 -19.15 -5.02 7.02
N ASP A 43 -19.84 -4.02 7.57
CA ASP A 43 -19.39 -2.63 7.62
C ASP A 43 -18.12 -2.47 8.47
N GLY A 44 -17.94 -3.31 9.49
CA GLY A 44 -16.74 -3.34 10.33
C GLY A 44 -15.50 -3.76 9.54
N ASP A 45 -15.61 -4.82 8.74
CA ASP A 45 -14.56 -5.30 7.85
C ASP A 45 -14.22 -4.26 6.77
N ALA A 46 -15.24 -3.65 6.17
CA ALA A 46 -15.06 -2.55 5.21
C ALA A 46 -14.34 -1.35 5.84
N ARG A 47 -14.67 -1.01 7.10
CA ARG A 47 -13.99 0.06 7.84
C ARG A 47 -12.51 -0.26 8.06
N ILE A 48 -12.20 -1.48 8.52
CA ILE A 48 -10.81 -1.92 8.74
C ILE A 48 -10.01 -1.85 7.44
N ALA A 49 -10.60 -2.30 6.32
CA ALA A 49 -9.95 -2.23 5.03
C ALA A 49 -9.67 -0.80 4.56
N ASN A 50 -10.64 0.09 4.75
CA ASN A 50 -10.48 1.50 4.42
C ASN A 50 -9.38 2.17 5.27
N GLU A 51 -9.26 1.82 6.55
CA GLU A 51 -8.18 2.31 7.43
C GLU A 51 -6.81 1.87 6.92
N VAL A 52 -6.67 0.59 6.55
CA VAL A 52 -5.41 0.03 6.01
C VAL A 52 -5.04 0.69 4.68
N ALA A 53 -6.00 0.88 3.78
CA ALA A 53 -5.79 1.56 2.50
C ALA A 53 -5.33 3.01 2.69
N LYS A 54 -5.96 3.75 3.61
CA LYS A 54 -5.57 5.13 3.95
C LYS A 54 -4.15 5.22 4.52
N ASP A 55 -3.76 4.29 5.40
CA ASP A 55 -2.41 4.25 5.94
C ASP A 55 -1.37 3.95 4.85
N ALA A 56 -1.65 2.97 3.98
CA ALA A 56 -0.79 2.66 2.84
C ALA A 56 -0.62 3.86 1.89
N ALA A 57 -1.71 4.55 1.56
CA ALA A 57 -1.69 5.77 0.74
C ALA A 57 -0.82 6.86 1.36
N LYS A 58 -1.06 7.18 2.63
CA LYS A 58 -0.28 8.21 3.34
C LYS A 58 1.22 7.91 3.35
N ARG A 59 1.60 6.65 3.57
CA ARG A 59 3.01 6.23 3.54
C ARG A 59 3.63 6.36 2.16
N ALA A 60 2.87 6.04 1.11
CA ALA A 60 3.32 6.19 -0.27
C ALA A 60 3.52 7.66 -0.64
N GLU A 61 2.56 8.53 -0.30
CA GLU A 61 2.63 9.97 -0.52
C GLU A 61 3.81 10.62 0.21
N VAL A 62 4.02 10.29 1.50
CA VAL A 62 5.18 10.80 2.25
C VAL A 62 6.49 10.37 1.60
N LYS A 63 6.56 9.15 1.07
CA LYS A 63 7.76 8.66 0.39
C LYS A 63 7.95 9.35 -0.96
N GLU A 64 6.88 9.57 -1.71
CA GLU A 64 6.92 10.33 -2.96
C GLU A 64 7.39 11.76 -2.73
N GLN A 65 6.82 12.46 -1.74
CA GLN A 65 7.23 13.81 -1.36
C GLN A 65 8.71 13.88 -0.99
N LYS A 66 9.22 12.91 -0.23
CA LYS A 66 10.66 12.81 0.09
C LYS A 66 11.51 12.66 -1.17
N MET A 67 11.11 11.78 -2.09
CA MET A 67 11.81 11.58 -3.36
C MET A 67 11.80 12.84 -4.23
N LEU A 68 10.68 13.58 -4.28
CA LEU A 68 10.54 14.83 -5.03
C LEU A 68 11.32 15.98 -4.40
N SER A 69 11.39 16.04 -3.06
CA SER A 69 12.11 17.09 -2.33
C SER A 69 13.64 16.94 -2.39
N GLY A 70 14.17 15.84 -2.95
CA GLY A 70 15.61 15.57 -3.03
C GLY A 70 16.27 15.28 -1.68
N VAL A 71 15.48 15.10 -0.60
CA VAL A 71 15.99 14.78 0.73
C VAL A 71 16.37 13.30 0.78
N ASN A 72 17.63 13.01 0.48
CA ASN A 72 18.29 11.76 0.82
C ASN A 72 18.88 11.92 2.23
N ASN A 73 18.35 11.19 3.22
CA ASN A 73 19.04 10.99 4.50
C ASN A 73 20.22 10.03 4.30
#